data_AF-A0A813P2I6-F1
#
_entry.id   AF-A0A813P2I6-F1
#
_cell.length_a   1.000
_cell.length_b   1.000
_cell.length_c   1.000
_cell.angle_alpha   90.00
_cell.angle_beta   90.00
_cell.angle_gamma   90.00
#
_symmetry.space_group_name_H-M   'P 1'
#
loop_
_entity.id
_entity.type
_entity.pdbx_description
1 polymer ?
#
loop_
_entity_poly.entity_id
_entity_poly.type
_entity_poly.pdbx_seq_one_letter_code
_entity_poly.pdbx_strand_id
1 'polypeptide(L)'
;MVRLNVDQMSRSVSPVNPGAFPTLSITLLGIGIFLMAWFFVYEVTSTKYTRDWKKELLIALIASIFLGYGGLFLLLWIEHHDTLSKLQFILQLVEYILSLASSRSSLLTESISLNNKNSKNYSRPQVDRLSHVDGLYKRAEQLTLYVKAMHFLSSALCLARDTLKSGKLHPTAIVRTAVSDLNNKYKYCLIMCKQLSTQEELVSRDEMKGVPLTADKLLYLHAIELCLNAASLEFFGKAQECVQPYTEAQVLFHCLSQQAMTDCDRLILQQYREAVERRLHCLQNQGLTMTNEPETSANVTS
;
A
#
# COMPACT_ATOMS: atom_id res chain seq x y z
N MET A 1 -5.59 -7.04 23.15
CA MET A 1 -4.88 -5.74 23.18
C MET A 1 -3.41 -5.98 22.92
N VAL A 2 -2.94 -5.77 21.69
CA VAL A 2 -1.53 -5.99 21.32
C VAL A 2 -0.72 -4.79 21.84
N ARG A 3 -0.20 -4.88 23.06
CA ARG A 3 0.80 -3.92 23.56
C ARG A 3 2.17 -4.31 22.98
N LEU A 4 2.54 -3.70 21.86
CA LEU A 4 3.93 -3.65 21.43
C LEU A 4 4.66 -2.63 22.30
N ASN A 5 5.32 -3.11 23.35
CA ASN A 5 6.15 -2.28 24.22
C ASN A 5 7.51 -2.09 23.54
N VAL A 6 7.53 -1.21 22.52
CA VAL A 6 8.73 -0.94 21.69
C VAL A 6 9.88 -0.39 22.55
N ASP A 7 9.57 0.25 23.69
CA ASP A 7 10.56 0.83 24.61
C ASP A 7 11.29 -0.20 25.49
N GLN A 8 10.76 -1.41 25.65
CA GLN A 8 11.40 -2.48 26.45
C GLN A 8 12.24 -3.45 25.61
N MET A 9 12.20 -3.35 24.29
CA MET A 9 13.14 -4.10 23.45
C MET A 9 14.48 -3.37 23.53
N SER A 10 15.49 -4.05 24.08
CA SER A 10 16.87 -3.55 24.14
C SER A 10 17.21 -2.88 22.81
N ARG A 11 17.83 -1.69 22.91
CA ARG A 11 18.27 -0.90 21.77
C ARG A 11 19.41 -1.64 21.08
N SER A 12 19.10 -2.77 20.44
CA SER A 12 19.98 -3.50 19.54
C SER A 12 20.07 -2.64 18.29
N VAL A 13 20.96 -1.67 18.36
CA VAL A 13 21.41 -0.93 17.19
C VAL A 13 22.15 -1.95 16.35
N SER A 14 21.73 -2.16 15.11
CA SER A 14 22.54 -2.96 14.19
C SER A 14 23.96 -2.36 14.17
N PRO A 15 25.01 -3.20 14.22
CA PRO A 15 26.39 -2.72 14.14
C PRO A 15 26.67 -1.97 12.84
N VAL A 16 25.83 -2.17 11.82
CA VAL A 16 25.86 -1.48 10.53
C VAL A 16 24.51 -0.83 10.28
N ASN A 17 24.52 0.42 9.79
CA ASN A 17 23.31 1.15 9.46
C ASN A 17 22.55 0.43 8.31
N PRO A 18 21.25 0.12 8.46
CA PRO A 18 20.45 -0.50 7.41
C PRO A 18 20.42 0.30 6.09
N GLY A 19 20.54 1.62 6.16
CA GLY A 19 20.67 2.47 4.97
C GLY A 19 21.98 2.30 4.21
N ALA A 20 23.01 1.71 4.83
CA ALA A 20 24.29 1.41 4.21
C ALA A 20 24.35 0.02 3.57
N PHE A 21 23.39 -0.88 3.85
CA PHE A 21 23.32 -2.21 3.23
C PHE A 21 23.34 -2.23 1.69
N PRO A 22 22.60 -1.36 0.95
CA PRO A 22 22.62 -1.40 -0.50
C PRO A 22 23.97 -0.90 -1.03
N THR A 23 24.52 0.16 -0.43
CA THR A 23 25.83 0.70 -0.80
C THR A 23 26.95 -0.31 -0.53
N LEU A 24 26.95 -0.96 0.63
CA LEU A 24 27.92 -2.01 0.97
C LEU A 24 27.76 -3.23 0.05
N SER A 25 26.54 -3.70 -0.20
CA SER A 25 26.32 -4.81 -1.12
C SER A 25 26.83 -4.50 -2.52
N ILE A 26 26.46 -3.35 -3.10
CA ILE A 26 26.89 -2.96 -4.45
C ILE A 26 28.41 -2.79 -4.52
N THR A 27 29.03 -2.17 -3.52
CA THR A 27 30.49 -1.97 -3.52
C THR A 27 31.25 -3.29 -3.37
N LEU A 28 30.87 -4.15 -2.43
CA LEU A 28 31.52 -5.46 -2.25
C LEU A 28 31.30 -6.37 -3.46
N LEU A 29 30.08 -6.40 -4.00
CA LEU A 29 29.76 -7.20 -5.18
C LEU A 29 30.49 -6.67 -6.42
N GLY A 30 30.57 -5.35 -6.60
CA GLY A 30 31.32 -4.71 -7.67
C GLY A 30 32.81 -5.04 -7.63
N ILE A 31 33.44 -4.93 -6.45
CA ILE A 31 34.84 -5.32 -6.26
C ILE A 31 35.03 -6.83 -6.49
N GLY A 32 34.14 -7.66 -5.96
CA GLY A 32 34.21 -9.12 -6.11
C GLY A 32 34.08 -9.57 -7.57
N ILE A 33 33.13 -9.00 -8.32
CA ILE A 33 32.93 -9.27 -9.76
C ILE A 33 34.15 -8.78 -10.56
N PHE A 34 34.69 -7.60 -10.24
CA PHE A 34 35.89 -7.08 -10.90
C PHE A 34 37.10 -8.00 -10.68
N LEU A 35 37.34 -8.43 -9.44
CA LEU A 35 38.43 -9.35 -9.12
C LEU A 35 38.24 -10.72 -9.77
N MET A 36 36.99 -11.19 -9.85
CA MET A 36 36.67 -12.44 -10.53
C MET A 36 36.92 -12.35 -12.04
N ALA A 37 36.52 -11.24 -12.67
CA ALA A 37 36.82 -10.97 -14.07
C ALA A 37 38.32 -10.86 -14.32
N TRP A 38 39.05 -10.17 -13.43
CA TRP A 38 40.50 -10.06 -13.49
C TRP A 38 41.19 -11.41 -13.34
N PHE A 39 40.70 -12.29 -12.46
CA PHE A 39 41.17 -13.66 -12.30
C PHE A 39 40.99 -14.48 -13.59
N PHE A 40 39.81 -14.41 -14.23
CA PHE A 40 39.58 -15.08 -15.52
C PHE A 40 40.50 -14.57 -16.62
N VAL A 41 40.70 -13.24 -16.71
CA VAL A 41 41.64 -12.66 -17.66
C VAL A 41 43.05 -13.16 -17.40
N TYR A 42 43.48 -13.19 -16.14
CA TYR A 42 44.79 -13.72 -15.76
C TYR A 42 44.93 -15.21 -16.14
N GLU A 43 43.93 -16.04 -15.86
CA GLU A 43 43.97 -17.47 -16.22
C GLU A 43 44.07 -17.69 -17.74
N VAL A 44 43.34 -16.90 -18.54
CA VAL A 44 43.30 -17.02 -20.01
C VAL A 44 44.55 -16.43 -20.69
N THR A 45 45.17 -15.41 -20.08
CA THR A 45 46.32 -14.70 -20.68
C THR A 45 47.68 -15.18 -20.16
N SER A 46 47.71 -15.93 -19.05
CA SER A 46 48.97 -16.38 -18.46
C SER A 46 49.54 -17.60 -19.16
N THR A 47 50.85 -17.57 -19.43
CA THR A 47 51.57 -18.66 -20.08
C THR A 47 52.19 -19.60 -19.03
N LYS A 48 52.54 -20.84 -19.41
CA LYS A 48 53.12 -21.85 -18.48
C LYS A 48 54.32 -21.37 -17.66
N TYR A 49 55.07 -20.38 -18.11
CA TYR A 49 56.28 -19.88 -17.46
C TYR A 49 56.05 -18.69 -16.51
N THR A 50 54.92 -17.99 -16.63
CA THR A 50 54.60 -16.79 -15.83
C THR A 50 53.60 -17.09 -14.71
N ARG A 51 53.27 -18.37 -14.50
CA ARG A 51 52.12 -18.80 -13.72
C ARG A 51 52.49 -19.15 -12.27
N ASP A 52 52.16 -18.25 -11.35
CA ASP A 52 52.34 -18.46 -9.90
C ASP A 52 51.04 -18.93 -9.23
N TRP A 53 51.00 -20.20 -8.80
CA TRP A 53 49.85 -20.78 -8.09
C TRP A 53 49.48 -20.02 -6.81
N LYS A 54 50.46 -19.39 -6.14
CA LYS A 54 50.24 -18.59 -4.93
C LYS A 54 49.42 -17.33 -5.23
N LYS A 55 49.68 -16.68 -6.37
CA LYS A 55 48.97 -15.45 -6.78
C LYS A 55 47.54 -15.80 -7.21
N GLU A 56 47.36 -16.89 -7.95
CA GLU A 56 46.05 -17.40 -8.35
C GLU A 56 45.17 -17.70 -7.14
N LEU A 57 45.73 -18.45 -6.17
CA LEU A 57 45.01 -18.79 -4.95
C LEU A 57 44.64 -17.53 -4.14
N LEU A 58 45.53 -16.54 -4.07
CA LEU A 58 45.28 -15.30 -3.34
C LEU A 58 44.15 -14.48 -4.01
N ILE A 59 44.21 -14.28 -5.32
CA ILE A 59 43.19 -13.50 -6.06
C ILE A 59 41.84 -14.20 -6.00
N ALA A 60 41.79 -15.52 -6.17
CA ALA A 60 40.57 -16.30 -6.07
C ALA A 60 39.97 -16.26 -4.65
N LEU A 61 40.81 -16.34 -3.61
CA LEU A 61 40.37 -16.27 -2.22
C LEU A 61 39.80 -14.87 -1.89
N ILE A 62 40.48 -13.81 -2.30
CA ILE A 62 40.00 -12.44 -2.10
C ILE A 62 38.68 -12.23 -2.86
N ALA A 63 38.60 -12.64 -4.13
CA ALA A 63 37.38 -12.55 -4.92
C ALA A 63 36.20 -13.29 -4.26
N SER A 64 36.43 -14.52 -3.77
CA SER A 64 35.42 -15.33 -3.08
C SER A 64 34.91 -14.67 -1.79
N ILE A 65 35.80 -14.08 -0.99
CA ILE A 65 35.40 -13.35 0.23
C ILE A 65 34.52 -12.15 -0.13
N PHE A 66 34.93 -11.32 -1.09
CA PHE A 66 34.15 -10.14 -1.48
C PHE A 66 32.81 -10.50 -2.11
N LEU A 67 32.75 -11.53 -2.95
CA LEU A 67 31.52 -11.99 -3.57
C LEU A 67 30.58 -12.65 -2.55
N GLY A 68 31.13 -13.42 -1.59
CA GLY A 68 30.37 -14.04 -0.51
C GLY A 68 29.73 -13.01 0.43
N TYR A 69 30.52 -12.06 0.96
CA TYR A 69 30.00 -11.00 1.82
C TYR A 69 29.05 -10.06 1.05
N GLY A 70 29.34 -9.74 -0.22
CA GLY A 70 28.46 -8.94 -1.07
C GLY A 70 27.08 -9.59 -1.26
N GLY A 71 27.04 -10.91 -1.46
CA GLY A 71 25.82 -11.70 -1.54
C GLY A 71 25.05 -11.79 -0.22
N LEU A 72 25.74 -11.93 0.92
CA LEU A 72 25.10 -11.89 2.24
C LEU A 72 24.41 -10.55 2.53
N PHE A 73 25.08 -9.44 2.24
CA PHE A 73 24.48 -8.10 2.40
C PHE A 73 23.32 -7.87 1.43
N LEU A 74 23.38 -8.43 0.21
CA LEU A 74 22.28 -8.35 -0.75
C LEU A 74 21.03 -9.08 -0.22
N LEU A 75 21.22 -10.28 0.33
CA LEU A 75 20.12 -11.08 0.89
C LEU A 75 19.47 -10.34 2.07
N LEU A 76 20.29 -9.80 2.98
CA LEU A 76 19.79 -9.04 4.14
C LEU A 76 19.04 -7.77 3.72
N TRP A 77 19.51 -7.09 2.67
CA TRP A 77 18.82 -5.93 2.10
C TRP A 77 17.44 -6.31 1.56
N ILE A 78 17.35 -7.38 0.78
CA ILE A 78 16.10 -7.84 0.17
C ILE A 78 15.08 -8.23 1.25
N GLU A 79 15.50 -8.98 2.27
CA GLU A 79 14.60 -9.39 3.36
C GLU A 79 14.06 -8.20 4.17
N HIS A 80 14.92 -7.24 4.50
CA HIS A 80 14.50 -6.03 5.21
C HIS A 80 13.60 -5.15 4.34
N HIS A 81 13.90 -5.03 3.04
CA HIS A 81 13.08 -4.26 2.12
C HIS A 81 11.70 -4.91 1.89
N ASP A 82 11.64 -6.22 1.67
CA ASP A 82 10.37 -6.95 1.44
C ASP A 82 9.42 -6.83 2.64
N THR A 83 9.93 -7.02 3.85
CA THR A 83 9.15 -6.87 5.08
C THR A 83 8.68 -5.43 5.28
N LEU A 84 9.56 -4.45 5.13
CA LEU A 84 9.20 -3.03 5.24
C LEU A 84 8.14 -2.63 4.21
N SER A 85 8.30 -3.04 2.96
CA SER A 85 7.36 -2.76 1.87
C SER A 85 5.98 -3.35 2.15
N LYS A 86 5.89 -4.54 2.76
CA LYS A 86 4.61 -5.11 3.20
C LYS A 86 3.95 -4.26 4.29
N LEU A 87 4.70 -3.79 5.29
CA LEU A 87 4.15 -2.90 6.31
C LEU A 87 3.67 -1.57 5.71
N GLN A 88 4.45 -0.97 4.81
CA GLN A 88 4.10 0.29 4.15
C GLN A 88 2.88 0.15 3.24
N PHE A 89 2.79 -0.96 2.49
CA PHE A 89 1.60 -1.27 1.69
C PHE A 89 0.35 -1.37 2.59
N ILE A 90 0.44 -2.05 3.73
CA ILE A 90 -0.69 -2.16 4.66
C ILE A 90 -1.05 -0.80 5.26
N LEU A 91 -0.07 0.06 5.58
CA LEU A 91 -0.34 1.43 6.00
C LEU A 91 -1.12 2.20 4.94
N GLN A 92 -0.67 2.19 3.69
CA GLN A 92 -1.33 2.89 2.58
C GLN A 92 -2.76 2.37 2.36
N LEU A 93 -2.94 1.05 2.38
CA LEU A 93 -4.25 0.41 2.27
C LEU A 93 -5.19 0.85 3.41
N VAL A 94 -4.70 0.86 4.64
CA VAL A 94 -5.49 1.25 5.82
C VAL A 94 -5.84 2.72 5.78
N GLU A 95 -4.91 3.60 5.39
CA GLU A 95 -5.19 5.03 5.24
C GLU A 95 -6.26 5.29 4.20
N TYR A 96 -6.21 4.57 3.09
CA TYR A 96 -7.25 4.62 2.08
C TYR A 96 -8.61 4.13 2.62
N ILE A 97 -8.67 2.96 3.26
CA ILE A 97 -9.93 2.44 3.86
C ILE A 97 -10.48 3.42 4.90
N LEU A 98 -9.60 4.10 5.63
CA LEU A 98 -9.97 5.10 6.63
C LEU A 98 -10.55 6.37 6.02
N SER A 99 -9.92 6.84 4.94
CA SER A 99 -10.41 7.95 4.13
C SER A 99 -11.78 7.62 3.53
N LEU A 100 -11.95 6.41 2.97
CA LEU A 100 -13.22 5.92 2.45
C LEU A 100 -14.32 5.86 3.52
N ALA A 101 -14.02 5.29 4.68
CA ALA A 101 -14.97 5.22 5.80
C ALA A 101 -15.40 6.62 6.29
N SER A 102 -14.53 7.62 6.18
CA SER A 102 -14.80 9.01 6.57
C SER A 102 -15.47 9.82 5.46
N SER A 103 -15.23 9.49 4.19
CA SER A 103 -15.88 10.13 3.04
C SER A 103 -17.35 9.71 2.93
N ARG A 104 -17.66 8.44 3.21
CA ARG A 104 -19.05 7.96 3.23
C ARG A 104 -19.91 8.59 4.34
N SER A 105 -19.31 9.18 5.39
CA SER A 105 -20.05 9.95 6.40
C SER A 105 -20.31 11.41 6.01
N SER A 106 -19.45 12.02 5.18
CA SER A 106 -19.51 13.44 4.80
C SER A 106 -20.31 13.71 3.53
N LEU A 107 -20.17 12.88 2.50
CA LEU A 107 -20.80 13.05 1.17
C LEU A 107 -22.34 13.11 1.17
N LEU A 108 -22.99 12.78 2.28
CA LEU A 108 -24.44 12.79 2.40
C LEU A 108 -24.97 13.74 3.48
N THR A 109 -24.10 14.40 4.26
CA THR A 109 -24.54 15.54 5.08
C THR A 109 -24.89 16.74 4.18
N GLU A 110 -24.19 16.86 3.05
CA GLU A 110 -24.40 17.94 2.07
C GLU A 110 -25.68 17.75 1.22
N SER A 111 -26.05 16.50 0.89
CA SER A 111 -27.32 16.22 0.22
C SER A 111 -28.55 16.34 1.14
N ILE A 112 -28.36 16.32 2.47
CA ILE A 112 -29.40 16.56 3.47
C ILE A 112 -29.59 18.07 3.73
N SER A 113 -28.54 18.90 3.59
CA SER A 113 -28.63 20.36 3.81
C SER A 113 -29.18 21.14 2.61
N LEU A 114 -28.99 20.65 1.39
CA LEU A 114 -29.45 21.34 0.16
C LEU A 114 -30.95 21.23 -0.10
N ASN A 115 -31.68 20.34 0.60
CA ASN A 115 -33.12 20.16 0.37
C ASN A 115 -34.03 20.97 1.33
N ASN A 116 -33.47 21.78 2.24
CA ASN A 116 -34.25 22.48 3.27
C ASN A 116 -34.14 24.00 3.22
N LYS A 117 -34.42 24.61 2.06
CA LYS A 117 -34.72 26.06 2.00
C LYS A 117 -36.00 26.45 1.28
N ASN A 118 -36.59 25.60 0.42
CA ASN A 118 -37.78 25.99 -0.34
C ASN A 118 -38.84 24.88 -0.40
N SER A 119 -39.66 24.71 0.63
CA SER A 119 -41.10 24.45 0.43
C SER A 119 -41.85 24.49 1.77
N LYS A 120 -42.65 25.54 1.98
CA LYS A 120 -43.72 25.53 2.97
C LYS A 120 -44.90 24.76 2.36
N ASN A 121 -45.49 23.88 3.15
CA ASN A 121 -46.73 23.13 2.94
C ASN A 121 -46.59 21.86 2.09
N TYR A 122 -46.64 20.69 2.75
CA TYR A 122 -47.48 19.52 2.43
C TYR A 122 -47.21 18.42 3.46
N SER A 123 -48.24 18.00 4.17
CA SER A 123 -48.20 16.89 5.14
C SER A 123 -48.01 15.55 4.41
N ARG A 124 -46.88 14.86 4.64
CA ARG A 124 -46.68 13.45 4.22
C ARG A 124 -45.94 12.65 5.32
N PRO A 125 -46.61 11.79 6.11
CA PRO A 125 -46.00 11.06 7.22
C PRO A 125 -45.42 9.68 6.84
N GLN A 126 -44.70 9.54 5.72
CA GLN A 126 -44.16 8.23 5.29
C GLN A 126 -42.74 8.21 4.71
N VAL A 127 -41.99 9.32 4.76
CA VAL A 127 -40.61 9.35 4.22
C VAL A 127 -39.54 9.14 5.31
N ASP A 128 -39.90 9.28 6.60
CA ASP A 128 -38.94 9.18 7.72
C ASP A 128 -38.52 7.74 8.09
N ARG A 129 -39.29 6.71 7.68
CA ARG A 129 -38.96 5.32 8.01
C ARG A 129 -37.88 4.71 7.11
N LEU A 130 -37.83 5.11 5.84
CA LEU A 130 -36.83 4.63 4.88
C LEU A 130 -35.48 5.35 5.09
N SER A 131 -35.52 6.64 5.44
CA SER A 131 -34.33 7.46 5.73
C SER A 131 -33.61 7.01 7.02
N HIS A 132 -34.35 6.57 8.04
CA HIS A 132 -33.76 6.03 9.27
C HIS A 132 -33.07 4.69 9.04
N VAL A 133 -33.66 3.83 8.21
CA VAL A 133 -33.12 2.51 7.83
C VAL A 133 -31.85 2.68 6.97
N ASP A 134 -31.82 3.62 6.03
CA ASP A 134 -30.61 3.97 5.26
C ASP A 134 -29.47 4.47 6.16
N GLY A 135 -29.78 5.19 7.25
CA GLY A 135 -28.79 5.65 8.23
C GLY A 135 -28.13 4.50 9.00
N LEU A 136 -28.92 3.48 9.37
CA LEU A 136 -28.42 2.28 10.05
C LEU A 136 -27.56 1.42 9.12
N TYR A 137 -27.99 1.21 7.88
CA TYR A 137 -27.18 0.49 6.90
C TYR A 137 -25.84 1.18 6.66
N LYS A 138 -25.82 2.51 6.47
CA LYS A 138 -24.58 3.30 6.30
C LYS A 138 -23.63 3.18 7.50
N ARG A 139 -24.18 3.17 8.71
CA ARG A 139 -23.41 3.00 9.94
C ARG A 139 -22.81 1.59 10.04
N ALA A 140 -23.59 0.57 9.67
CA ALA A 140 -23.10 -0.80 9.56
C ALA A 140 -22.01 -0.93 8.49
N GLU A 141 -22.16 -0.31 7.31
CA GLU A 141 -21.10 -0.27 6.27
C GLU A 141 -19.79 0.29 6.84
N GLN A 142 -19.89 1.42 7.55
CA GLN A 142 -18.75 2.12 8.12
C GLN A 142 -18.08 1.29 9.23
N LEU A 143 -18.86 0.67 10.11
CA LEU A 143 -18.34 -0.23 11.14
C LEU A 143 -17.61 -1.42 10.51
N THR A 144 -18.20 -2.03 9.47
CA THR A 144 -17.57 -3.13 8.73
C THR A 144 -16.23 -2.73 8.12
N LEU A 145 -16.12 -1.52 7.55
CA LEU A 145 -14.86 -0.99 7.02
C LEU A 145 -13.81 -0.75 8.11
N TYR A 146 -14.18 -0.16 9.24
CA TYR A 146 -13.26 0.04 10.37
C TYR A 146 -12.78 -1.30 10.95
N VAL A 147 -13.67 -2.27 11.13
CA VAL A 147 -13.32 -3.61 11.59
C VAL A 147 -12.36 -4.28 10.61
N LYS A 148 -12.59 -4.14 9.30
CA LYS A 148 -11.68 -4.64 8.26
C LYS A 148 -10.30 -3.98 8.36
N ALA A 149 -10.23 -2.66 8.51
CA ALA A 149 -8.97 -1.95 8.73
C ALA A 149 -8.24 -2.41 10.00
N MET A 150 -8.97 -2.67 11.09
CA MET A 150 -8.40 -3.22 12.33
C MET A 150 -7.79 -4.61 12.13
N HIS A 151 -8.42 -5.47 11.33
CA HIS A 151 -7.86 -6.79 11.00
C HIS A 151 -6.52 -6.67 10.25
N PHE A 152 -6.43 -5.78 9.27
CA PHE A 152 -5.18 -5.52 8.55
C PHE A 152 -4.08 -4.98 9.46
N LEU A 153 -4.41 -3.98 10.28
CA LEU A 153 -3.48 -3.41 11.25
C LEU A 153 -3.01 -4.44 12.27
N SER A 154 -3.92 -5.28 12.77
CA SER A 154 -3.56 -6.35 13.70
C SER A 154 -2.65 -7.40 13.05
N SER A 155 -2.93 -7.79 11.81
CA SER A 155 -2.09 -8.71 11.04
C SER A 155 -0.70 -8.14 10.81
N ALA A 156 -0.62 -6.87 10.41
CA ALA A 156 0.65 -6.18 10.17
C ALA A 156 1.46 -5.95 11.45
N LEU A 157 0.82 -5.60 12.57
CA LEU A 157 1.49 -5.50 13.87
C LEU A 157 1.97 -6.87 14.37
N CYS A 158 1.22 -7.94 14.09
CA CYS A 158 1.67 -9.31 14.38
C CYS A 158 2.90 -9.69 13.56
N LEU A 159 2.85 -9.43 12.24
CA LEU A 159 3.98 -9.64 11.34
C LEU A 159 5.20 -8.83 11.78
N ALA A 160 5.03 -7.55 12.11
CA ALA A 160 6.09 -6.68 12.62
C ALA A 160 6.70 -7.25 13.90
N ARG A 161 5.86 -7.72 14.84
CA ARG A 161 6.31 -8.33 16.09
C ARG A 161 7.12 -9.59 15.84
N ASP A 162 6.64 -10.48 14.98
CA ASP A 162 7.23 -11.79 14.77
C ASP A 162 8.53 -11.68 13.96
N THR A 163 8.61 -10.71 13.04
CA THR A 163 9.83 -10.36 12.30
C THR A 163 10.88 -9.66 13.17
N LEU A 164 10.47 -8.85 14.15
CA LEU A 164 11.37 -8.30 15.18
C LEU A 164 11.90 -9.37 16.14
N LYS A 165 11.02 -10.29 16.61
CA LYS A 165 11.41 -11.38 17.52
C LYS A 165 12.35 -12.39 16.87
N SER A 166 12.17 -12.66 15.58
CA SER A 166 13.03 -13.57 14.82
C SER A 166 14.37 -12.95 14.41
N GLY A 167 14.62 -11.67 14.74
CA GLY A 167 15.84 -10.96 14.36
C GLY A 167 15.95 -10.64 12.87
N LYS A 168 14.92 -10.98 12.07
CA LYS A 168 14.87 -10.73 10.62
C LYS A 168 14.66 -9.25 10.29
N LEU A 169 13.92 -8.54 11.15
CA LEU A 169 13.69 -7.11 11.01
C LEU A 169 14.50 -6.38 12.09
N HIS A 170 15.39 -5.50 11.65
CA HIS A 170 16.14 -4.65 12.57
C HIS A 170 15.30 -3.42 12.94
N PRO A 171 15.34 -2.97 14.21
CA PRO A 171 14.58 -1.82 14.67
C PRO A 171 15.17 -0.49 14.17
N THR A 172 15.08 -0.27 12.86
CA THR A 172 15.45 0.94 12.11
C THR A 172 14.48 2.09 12.44
N ALA A 173 14.92 3.35 12.29
CA ALA A 173 14.05 4.52 12.49
C ALA A 173 12.76 4.43 11.66
N ILE A 174 12.85 4.01 10.40
CA ILE A 174 11.70 3.86 9.48
C ILE A 174 10.72 2.78 9.99
N VAL A 175 11.24 1.63 10.45
CA VAL A 175 10.43 0.54 11.00
C VAL A 175 9.71 1.00 12.28
N ARG A 176 10.39 1.76 13.15
CA ARG A 176 9.78 2.30 14.38
C ARG A 176 8.69 3.31 14.07
N THR A 177 8.93 4.23 13.14
CA THR A 177 7.92 5.19 12.68
C THR A 177 6.72 4.46 12.11
N ALA A 178 6.94 3.50 11.20
CA ALA A 178 5.86 2.70 10.62
C ALA A 178 5.07 1.96 11.71
N VAL A 179 5.72 1.23 12.62
CA VAL A 179 5.01 0.51 13.71
C VAL A 179 4.26 1.45 14.65
N SER A 180 4.81 2.64 14.92
CA SER A 180 4.13 3.69 15.68
C SER A 180 2.87 4.16 14.95
N ASP A 181 2.96 4.42 13.65
CA ASP A 181 1.84 4.84 12.81
C ASP A 181 0.77 3.76 12.74
N LEU A 182 1.13 2.48 12.54
CA LEU A 182 0.20 1.36 12.59
C LEU A 182 -0.54 1.32 13.94
N ASN A 183 0.16 1.49 15.05
CA ASN A 183 -0.44 1.45 16.38
C ASN A 183 -1.37 2.65 16.62
N ASN A 184 -1.00 3.84 16.16
CA ASN A 184 -1.82 5.04 16.25
C ASN A 184 -3.11 4.88 15.44
N LYS A 185 -3.01 4.38 14.20
CA LYS A 185 -4.18 4.07 13.35
C LYS A 185 -5.05 2.98 13.97
N TYR A 186 -4.46 1.94 14.58
CA TYR A 186 -5.22 0.89 15.27
C TYR A 186 -6.04 1.43 16.44
N LYS A 187 -5.43 2.30 17.26
CA LYS A 187 -6.14 2.99 18.35
C LYS A 187 -7.26 3.89 17.83
N TYR A 188 -7.00 4.64 16.75
CA TYR A 188 -8.02 5.46 16.11
C TYR A 188 -9.21 4.62 15.64
N CYS A 189 -8.97 3.52 14.89
CA CYS A 189 -10.03 2.61 14.46
C CYS A 189 -10.80 2.02 15.64
N LEU A 190 -10.13 1.69 16.74
CA LEU A 190 -10.78 1.17 17.94
C LEU A 190 -11.70 2.20 18.60
N ILE A 191 -11.27 3.46 18.68
CA ILE A 191 -12.10 4.57 19.20
C ILE A 191 -13.32 4.78 18.30
N MET A 192 -13.11 4.82 16.98
CA MET A 192 -14.20 4.97 16.00
C MET A 192 -15.19 3.80 16.09
N CYS A 193 -14.73 2.54 16.10
CA CYS A 193 -15.60 1.39 16.28
C CYS A 193 -16.44 1.47 17.56
N LYS A 194 -15.86 1.93 18.67
CA LYS A 194 -16.60 2.12 19.93
C LYS A 194 -17.65 3.22 19.83
N GLN A 195 -17.31 4.37 19.26
CA GLN A 195 -18.26 5.46 19.04
C GLN A 195 -19.41 5.00 18.12
N LEU A 196 -19.08 4.21 17.10
CA LEU A 196 -20.04 3.65 16.16
C LEU A 196 -20.92 2.56 16.81
N SER A 197 -20.38 1.70 17.68
CA SER A 197 -21.15 0.65 18.35
C SER A 197 -22.04 1.19 19.48
N THR A 198 -21.60 2.19 20.25
CA THR A 198 -22.35 2.71 21.40
C THR A 198 -23.69 3.36 21.01
N GLN A 199 -23.84 3.90 19.80
CA GLN A 199 -25.14 4.42 19.34
C GLN A 199 -25.99 3.36 18.61
N GLU A 200 -25.42 2.20 18.26
CA GLU A 200 -26.12 1.08 17.60
C GLU A 200 -26.89 0.22 18.63
N GLU A 201 -26.37 0.13 19.87
CA GLU A 201 -26.98 -0.61 20.99
C GLU A 201 -28.33 -0.04 21.50
N LEU A 202 -28.72 1.15 21.03
CA LEU A 202 -30.02 1.78 21.35
C LEU A 202 -31.16 1.37 20.40
N VAL A 203 -30.89 0.56 19.37
CA VAL A 203 -31.88 0.14 18.37
C VAL A 203 -31.94 -1.38 18.29
N SER A 204 -33.13 -1.93 18.53
CA SER A 204 -33.41 -3.36 18.68
C SER A 204 -32.91 -4.23 17.52
N ARG A 205 -32.32 -5.37 17.89
CA ARG A 205 -31.60 -6.37 17.06
C ARG A 205 -32.44 -7.17 16.04
N ASP A 206 -33.70 -6.81 15.81
CA ASP A 206 -34.69 -7.71 15.16
C ASP A 206 -35.03 -7.34 13.70
N GLU A 207 -34.56 -6.21 13.17
CA GLU A 207 -34.89 -5.77 11.79
C GLU A 207 -33.69 -5.75 10.82
N MET A 208 -32.59 -6.45 11.13
CA MET A 208 -31.41 -6.52 10.26
C MET A 208 -31.37 -7.81 9.42
N LYS A 209 -32.45 -8.11 8.69
CA LYS A 209 -32.43 -9.07 7.56
C LYS A 209 -31.97 -8.36 6.28
N GLY A 210 -30.77 -7.81 6.31
CA GLY A 210 -30.03 -7.38 5.13
C GLY A 210 -28.89 -8.37 4.86
N VAL A 211 -28.60 -8.66 3.59
CA VAL A 211 -27.47 -9.50 3.12
C VAL A 211 -26.23 -9.22 3.98
N PRO A 212 -25.45 -10.24 4.43
CA PRO A 212 -24.21 -10.00 5.14
C PRO A 212 -23.33 -9.11 4.26
N LEU A 213 -23.21 -7.84 4.64
CA LEU A 213 -22.45 -6.88 3.90
C LEU A 213 -20.97 -7.17 4.17
N THR A 214 -20.38 -8.04 3.34
CA THR A 214 -18.96 -8.34 3.47
C THR A 214 -18.17 -7.10 3.04
N ALA A 215 -17.22 -6.67 3.88
CA ALA A 215 -16.32 -5.54 3.58
C ALA A 215 -15.74 -5.65 2.17
N ASP A 216 -15.41 -6.86 1.74
CA ASP A 216 -14.80 -7.16 0.45
C ASP A 216 -15.70 -6.78 -0.73
N LYS A 217 -17.01 -7.01 -0.60
CA LYS A 217 -17.99 -6.60 -1.62
C LYS A 217 -18.11 -5.08 -1.69
N LEU A 218 -18.11 -4.41 -0.55
CA LEU A 218 -18.18 -2.95 -0.49
C LEU A 218 -16.93 -2.31 -1.10
N LEU A 219 -15.74 -2.84 -0.77
CA LEU A 219 -14.47 -2.42 -1.35
C LEU A 219 -14.43 -2.68 -2.86
N TYR A 220 -14.94 -3.83 -3.33
CA TYR A 220 -15.01 -4.13 -4.75
C TYR A 220 -15.91 -3.14 -5.52
N LEU A 221 -17.13 -2.92 -5.02
CA LEU A 221 -18.07 -1.99 -5.65
C LEU A 221 -17.48 -0.57 -5.72
N HIS A 222 -16.81 -0.14 -4.67
CA HIS A 222 -16.17 1.16 -4.64
C HIS A 222 -14.95 1.25 -5.58
N ALA A 223 -14.17 0.18 -5.74
CA ALA A 223 -13.08 0.14 -6.73
C ALA A 223 -13.60 0.33 -8.17
N ILE A 224 -14.77 -0.24 -8.47
CA ILE A 224 -15.44 -0.05 -9.77
C ILE A 224 -15.93 1.39 -9.93
N GLU A 225 -16.52 1.97 -8.89
CA GLU A 225 -16.98 3.37 -8.88
C GLU A 225 -15.83 4.35 -9.12
N LEU A 226 -14.67 4.13 -8.49
CA LEU A 226 -13.46 4.91 -8.76
C LEU A 226 -13.01 4.82 -10.22
N CYS A 227 -13.01 3.61 -10.79
CA CYS A 227 -12.63 3.42 -12.19
C CYS A 227 -13.59 4.13 -13.15
N LEU A 228 -14.90 4.11 -12.85
CA LEU A 228 -15.92 4.78 -13.64
C LEU A 228 -15.78 6.30 -13.54
N ASN A 229 -15.59 6.84 -12.33
CA ASN A 229 -15.38 8.26 -12.11
C ASN A 229 -14.11 8.74 -12.81
N ALA A 230 -13.02 7.97 -12.73
CA ALA A 230 -11.77 8.27 -13.43
C ALA A 230 -11.93 8.25 -14.95
N ALA A 231 -12.69 7.29 -15.49
CA ALA A 231 -12.99 7.23 -16.93
C ALA A 231 -13.83 8.43 -17.39
N SER A 232 -14.77 8.88 -16.55
CA SER A 232 -15.56 10.10 -16.80
C SER A 232 -14.67 11.36 -16.81
N LEU A 233 -13.76 11.49 -15.82
CA LEU A 233 -12.79 12.60 -15.78
C LEU A 233 -11.89 12.64 -17.02
N GLU A 234 -11.53 11.47 -17.55
CA GLU A 234 -10.77 11.36 -18.79
C GLU A 234 -11.58 11.85 -20.00
N PHE A 235 -12.86 11.48 -20.07
CA PHE A 235 -13.77 11.99 -21.09
C PHE A 235 -13.90 13.51 -21.07
N PHE A 236 -13.84 14.13 -19.88
CA PHE A 236 -13.86 15.59 -19.72
C PHE A 236 -12.48 16.26 -19.86
N GLY A 237 -11.42 15.54 -20.22
CA GLY A 237 -10.10 16.10 -20.51
C GLY A 237 -9.24 16.45 -19.28
N LYS A 238 -9.61 16.00 -18.08
CA LYS A 238 -8.83 16.26 -16.83
C LYS A 238 -7.86 15.13 -16.51
N ALA A 239 -6.91 14.85 -17.40
CA ALA A 239 -6.00 13.70 -17.28
C ALA A 239 -5.15 13.68 -15.99
N GLN A 240 -4.85 14.85 -15.41
CA GLN A 240 -4.02 14.96 -14.20
C GLN A 240 -4.73 14.48 -12.92
N GLU A 241 -6.06 14.60 -12.86
CA GLU A 241 -6.87 14.19 -11.70
C GLU A 241 -7.29 12.70 -11.77
N CYS A 242 -7.15 12.05 -12.93
CA CYS A 242 -7.51 10.64 -13.11
C CYS A 242 -6.51 9.65 -12.48
N VAL A 243 -5.25 10.06 -12.26
CA VAL A 243 -4.17 9.17 -11.81
C VAL A 243 -4.40 8.63 -10.40
N GLN A 244 -4.84 9.49 -9.48
CA GLN A 244 -5.14 9.14 -8.09
C GLN A 244 -6.23 8.06 -7.97
N PRO A 245 -7.46 8.24 -8.53
CA PRO A 245 -8.51 7.25 -8.39
C PRO A 245 -8.19 5.89 -9.06
N TYR A 246 -7.41 5.88 -10.15
CA TYR A 246 -6.92 4.61 -10.72
C TYR A 246 -5.89 3.93 -9.81
N THR A 247 -5.00 4.70 -9.17
CA THR A 247 -4.02 4.16 -8.21
C THR A 247 -4.72 3.56 -6.99
N GLU A 248 -5.73 4.25 -6.45
CA GLU A 248 -6.55 3.77 -5.35
C GLU A 248 -7.33 2.50 -5.71
N ALA A 249 -7.95 2.46 -6.90
CA ALA A 249 -8.61 1.26 -7.41
C ALA A 249 -7.63 0.09 -7.58
N GLN A 250 -6.41 0.33 -8.04
CA GLN A 250 -5.36 -0.69 -8.15
C GLN A 250 -5.00 -1.30 -6.79
N VAL A 251 -4.85 -0.46 -5.75
CA VAL A 251 -4.59 -0.91 -4.37
C VAL A 251 -5.74 -1.78 -3.86
N LEU A 252 -6.99 -1.42 -4.16
CA LEU A 252 -8.16 -2.22 -3.81
C LEU A 252 -8.23 -3.57 -4.52
N PHE A 253 -8.02 -3.61 -5.84
CA PHE A 253 -7.99 -4.88 -6.58
C PHE A 253 -6.87 -5.79 -6.11
N HIS A 254 -5.70 -5.23 -5.80
CA HIS A 254 -4.60 -5.99 -5.20
C HIS A 254 -5.01 -6.60 -3.86
N CYS A 255 -5.57 -5.78 -2.96
CA CYS A 255 -6.07 -6.22 -1.65
C CYS A 255 -7.09 -7.36 -1.78
N LEU A 256 -8.12 -7.18 -2.61
CA LEU A 256 -9.17 -8.17 -2.81
C LEU A 256 -8.61 -9.46 -3.41
N SER A 257 -7.66 -9.37 -4.35
CA SER A 257 -7.02 -10.54 -4.95
C SER A 257 -6.21 -11.37 -3.95
N GLN A 258 -5.63 -10.73 -2.92
CA GLN A 258 -4.92 -11.43 -1.85
C GLN A 258 -5.86 -12.13 -0.86
N GLN A 259 -7.12 -11.69 -0.78
CA GLN A 259 -8.11 -12.19 0.18
C GLN A 259 -9.15 -13.12 -0.44
N ALA A 260 -9.17 -13.23 -1.77
CA ALA A 260 -10.06 -14.11 -2.51
C ALA A 260 -9.85 -15.58 -2.07
N MET A 261 -10.95 -16.22 -1.68
CA MET A 261 -10.95 -17.63 -1.25
C MET A 261 -10.91 -18.61 -2.43
N THR A 262 -11.32 -18.15 -3.62
CA THR A 262 -11.44 -18.95 -4.84
C THR A 262 -10.46 -18.44 -5.89
N ASP A 263 -9.74 -19.37 -6.55
CA ASP A 263 -8.77 -19.02 -7.59
C ASP A 263 -9.42 -18.30 -8.78
N CYS A 264 -10.67 -18.61 -9.12
CA CYS A 264 -11.44 -17.91 -10.16
C CYS A 264 -11.62 -16.41 -9.84
N ASP A 265 -12.07 -16.08 -8.63
CA ASP A 265 -12.26 -14.69 -8.21
C ASP A 265 -10.92 -13.95 -8.15
N ARG A 266 -9.87 -14.63 -7.70
CA ARG A 266 -8.51 -14.10 -7.69
C ARG A 266 -8.03 -13.73 -9.09
N LEU A 267 -8.25 -14.59 -10.09
CA LEU A 267 -7.88 -14.33 -11.48
C LEU A 267 -8.64 -13.14 -12.05
N ILE A 268 -9.95 -13.05 -11.81
CA ILE A 268 -10.77 -11.91 -12.27
C ILE A 268 -10.28 -10.60 -11.65
N LEU A 269 -10.02 -10.58 -10.35
CA LEU A 269 -9.51 -9.39 -9.66
C LEU A 269 -8.10 -9.00 -10.13
N GLN A 270 -7.25 -9.98 -10.46
CA GLN A 270 -5.95 -9.73 -11.07
C GLN A 270 -6.09 -9.12 -12.46
N GLN A 271 -7.03 -9.62 -13.28
CA GLN A 271 -7.29 -9.06 -14.60
C GLN A 271 -7.75 -7.60 -14.52
N TYR A 272 -8.62 -7.25 -13.57
CA TYR A 272 -8.99 -5.85 -13.31
C TYR A 272 -7.80 -5.01 -12.86
N ARG A 273 -6.96 -5.53 -11.95
CA ARG A 273 -5.74 -4.85 -11.52
C ARG A 273 -4.82 -4.53 -12.71
N GLU A 274 -4.56 -5.51 -13.56
CA GLU A 274 -3.69 -5.36 -14.73
C GLU A 274 -4.31 -4.45 -15.80
N ALA A 275 -5.63 -4.45 -15.94
CA ALA A 275 -6.32 -3.50 -16.83
C ALA A 275 -6.15 -2.05 -16.35
N VAL A 276 -6.33 -1.80 -15.05
CA VAL A 276 -6.13 -0.48 -14.44
C VAL A 276 -4.66 -0.06 -14.54
N GLU A 277 -3.71 -0.96 -14.29
CA GLU A 277 -2.27 -0.70 -14.39
C GLU A 277 -1.85 -0.31 -15.80
N ARG A 278 -2.32 -1.05 -16.82
CA ARG A 278 -2.09 -0.69 -18.23
C ARG A 278 -2.66 0.68 -18.56
N ARG A 279 -3.85 1.00 -18.04
CA ARG A 279 -4.46 2.32 -18.25
C ARG A 279 -3.66 3.43 -17.57
N LEU A 280 -3.22 3.23 -16.34
CA LEU A 280 -2.40 4.17 -15.58
C LEU A 280 -1.09 4.47 -16.31
N HIS A 281 -0.44 3.46 -16.88
CA HIS A 281 0.77 3.62 -17.67
C HIS A 281 0.52 4.44 -18.95
N CYS A 282 -0.59 4.21 -19.66
CA CYS A 282 -0.97 5.03 -20.80
C CYS A 282 -1.19 6.50 -20.40
N LEU A 283 -1.85 6.75 -19.27
CA LEU A 283 -2.11 8.11 -18.77
C LEU A 283 -0.82 8.83 -18.35
N GLN A 284 0.13 8.12 -17.71
CA GLN A 284 1.44 8.68 -17.38
C GLN A 284 2.23 9.08 -18.64
N ASN A 285 2.18 8.26 -19.69
CA ASN A 285 2.83 8.55 -20.96
C ASN A 285 2.15 9.69 -21.74
N GLN A 286 0.83 9.83 -21.63
CA GLN A 286 0.08 10.94 -22.24
C GLN A 286 0.25 12.27 -21.47
N GLY A 287 0.42 12.22 -20.15
CA GLY A 287 0.79 13.40 -19.33
C GLY A 287 2.17 13.96 -19.67
N LEU A 288 3.09 13.13 -20.18
CA LEU A 288 4.40 13.54 -20.69
C LEU A 288 4.35 14.17 -22.09
N THR A 289 3.31 13.90 -22.89
CA THR A 289 3.16 14.52 -24.21
C THR A 289 2.48 15.89 -24.16
N MET A 290 1.63 16.16 -23.15
CA MET A 290 0.94 17.46 -23.00
C MET A 290 1.79 18.52 -22.29
N THR A 291 2.95 18.16 -21.71
CA THR A 291 3.92 19.13 -21.16
C THR A 291 4.94 19.63 -22.19
N ASN A 292 4.89 19.13 -23.43
CA ASN A 292 5.82 19.47 -24.52
C ASN A 292 5.17 20.20 -25.70
N GLU A 293 4.01 20.84 -25.53
CA GLU A 293 3.58 21.90 -26.46
C GLU A 293 4.02 23.26 -25.89
N PRO A 294 5.14 23.84 -26.36
CA PRO A 294 5.39 25.25 -26.09
C PRO A 294 4.32 26.06 -26.80
N GLU A 295 3.66 26.94 -26.05
CA GLU A 295 2.92 28.08 -26.57
C GLU A 295 3.79 28.79 -27.62
N THR A 296 3.58 28.45 -28.89
CA THR A 296 4.19 29.17 -29.98
C THR A 296 3.22 30.28 -30.34
N SER A 297 3.44 31.41 -29.66
CA SER A 297 3.10 32.74 -30.14
C SER A 297 3.34 32.84 -31.65
N ALA A 298 2.28 32.98 -32.44
CA ALA A 298 2.37 33.47 -33.80
C ALA A 298 1.56 34.77 -33.89
N ASN A 299 2.21 35.84 -33.46
CA ASN A 299 1.87 37.20 -33.81
C ASN A 299 2.49 37.49 -35.18
N VAL A 300 1.75 37.43 -36.30
CA VAL A 300 2.13 38.05 -37.58
C VAL A 300 0.87 38.45 -38.36
N THR A 301 0.56 39.75 -38.27
CA THR A 301 0.00 40.65 -39.30
C THR A 301 -0.74 40.06 -40.52
N SER A 302 -2.00 40.48 -40.68
CA SER A 302 -2.50 41.21 -41.87
C SER A 302 -3.71 42.04 -41.47
#